data_AF-A0A353DM04-F1
#
_entry.id   AF-A0A353DM04-F1
#
_cell.length_a   1.000
_cell.length_b   1.000
_cell.length_c   1.000
_cell.angle_alpha   90.00
_cell.angle_beta   90.00
_cell.angle_gamma   90.00
#
_symmetry.space_group_name_H-M   'P 1'
#
loop_
_entity.id
_entity.type
_entity.pdbx_description
1 polymer ?
#
loop_
_entity_poly.entity_id
_entity_poly.type
_entity_poly.pdbx_seq_one_letter_code
_entity_poly.pdbx_strand_id
1 'polypeptide(L)'
;SLQNLKKSGDVYVLFASSRKYNVFSSLSFLSKNAKEVVLTTFLGDEARKEEDYALFSSQFSYQEDWKMALHSFLLYHKNAWILLTGSREFANQARKYLKEILKL
;
A
#
# COMPACT_ATOMS: atom_id res chain seq x y z
N SER A 1 -4.52 -1.49 -29.57
CA SER A 1 -5.37 -2.10 -28.53
C SER A 1 -4.54 -2.26 -27.26
N LEU A 2 -5.16 -2.17 -26.07
CA LEU A 2 -4.50 -2.41 -24.76
C LEU A 2 -4.09 -3.88 -24.54
N GLN A 3 -4.22 -4.73 -25.56
CA GLN A 3 -4.09 -6.19 -25.46
C GLN A 3 -2.64 -6.69 -25.45
N ASN A 4 -1.64 -5.81 -25.61
CA ASN A 4 -0.21 -6.18 -25.70
C ASN A 4 0.69 -5.60 -24.59
N LEU A 5 0.14 -5.08 -23.50
CA LEU A 5 0.97 -4.63 -22.37
C LEU A 5 1.32 -5.83 -21.47
N LYS A 6 2.55 -6.35 -21.63
CA LYS A 6 3.12 -7.36 -20.73
C LYS A 6 3.17 -6.76 -19.33
N LYS A 7 2.50 -7.39 -18.35
CA LYS A 7 2.58 -6.94 -16.94
C LYS A 7 4.03 -6.96 -16.49
N SER A 8 4.47 -5.87 -15.86
CA SER A 8 5.79 -5.81 -15.22
C SER A 8 5.85 -6.84 -14.10
N GLY A 9 7.05 -7.38 -13.85
CA GLY A 9 7.33 -8.15 -12.63
C GLY A 9 7.41 -7.27 -11.38
N ASP A 10 7.42 -5.94 -11.54
CA ASP A 10 7.48 -5.00 -10.42
C ASP A 10 6.19 -5.02 -9.58
N VAL A 11 6.39 -5.02 -8.26
CA VAL A 11 5.32 -4.92 -7.27
C VAL A 11 5.50 -3.63 -6.47
N TYR A 12 4.49 -2.77 -6.50
CA TYR A 12 4.40 -1.56 -5.68
C TYR A 12 3.45 -1.82 -4.52
N VAL A 13 3.82 -1.41 -3.31
CA VAL A 13 3.10 -1.80 -2.10
C VAL A 13 2.54 -0.57 -1.38
N LEU A 14 1.25 -0.62 -1.04
CA LEU A 14 0.68 0.23 0.00
C LEU A 14 0.49 -0.60 1.26
N PHE A 15 1.19 -0.20 2.31
CA PHE A 15 1.20 -0.91 3.58
C PHE A 15 0.52 -0.09 4.67
N ALA A 16 -0.56 -0.62 5.23
CA ALA A 16 -1.24 -0.03 6.38
C ALA A 16 -1.54 -1.12 7.41
N SER A 17 -1.10 -0.93 8.65
CA SER A 17 -1.28 -1.90 9.72
C SER A 17 -1.83 -1.26 10.99
N SER A 18 -2.37 -2.10 11.86
CA SER A 18 -2.79 -1.68 13.19
C SER A 18 -1.59 -1.63 14.15
N ARG A 19 -1.63 -0.73 15.15
CA ARG A 19 -0.57 -0.58 16.17
C ARG A 19 -0.27 -1.87 16.93
N LYS A 20 -1.27 -2.75 17.09
CA LYS A 20 -1.14 -4.03 17.79
C LYS A 20 -0.25 -5.07 17.10
N TYR A 21 0.04 -4.90 15.80
CA TYR A 21 0.83 -5.88 15.04
C TYR A 21 2.30 -5.48 14.99
N ASN A 22 3.19 -6.46 15.13
CA ASN A 22 4.60 -6.28 14.82
C ASN A 22 4.80 -6.30 13.30
N VAL A 23 5.24 -5.18 12.74
CA VAL A 23 5.39 -4.98 11.29
C VAL A 23 6.82 -5.22 10.78
N PHE A 24 7.79 -5.43 11.68
CA PHE A 24 9.22 -5.43 11.33
C PHE A 24 9.56 -6.50 10.29
N SER A 25 9.15 -7.74 10.51
CA SER A 25 9.42 -8.85 9.59
C SER A 25 8.73 -8.64 8.24
N SER A 26 7.49 -8.15 8.24
CA SER A 26 6.74 -7.84 7.03
C SER A 26 7.43 -6.73 6.23
N LEU A 27 7.78 -5.60 6.86
CA LEU A 27 8.44 -4.49 6.18
C LEU A 27 9.84 -4.86 5.71
N SER A 28 10.59 -5.67 6.47
CA SER A 28 11.90 -6.20 6.06
C SER A 28 11.80 -7.14 4.85
N PHE A 29 10.74 -7.93 4.75
CA PHE A 29 10.48 -8.74 3.58
C PHE A 29 10.08 -7.88 2.37
N LEU A 30 9.18 -6.92 2.58
CA LEU A 30 8.68 -6.06 1.50
C LEU A 30 9.79 -5.18 0.93
N SER A 31 10.69 -4.63 1.76
CA SER A 31 11.80 -3.80 1.27
C SER A 31 12.76 -4.54 0.33
N LYS A 32 12.84 -5.86 0.43
CA LYS A 32 13.70 -6.69 -0.43
C LYS A 32 13.04 -7.12 -1.75
N ASN A 33 11.70 -7.16 -1.78
CA ASN A 33 10.95 -7.80 -2.86
C ASN A 33 10.02 -6.85 -3.62
N ALA A 34 9.66 -5.72 -3.01
CA ALA A 34 8.87 -4.69 -3.66
C ALA A 34 9.78 -3.68 -4.35
N LYS A 35 9.30 -3.14 -5.47
CA LYS A 35 9.94 -2.02 -6.15
C LYS A 35 9.89 -0.75 -5.30
N GLU A 36 8.76 -0.57 -4.62
CA GLU A 36 8.50 0.55 -3.71
C GLU A 36 7.49 0.11 -2.64
N VAL A 37 7.67 0.60 -1.43
CA VAL A 37 6.70 0.46 -0.33
C VAL A 37 6.38 1.86 0.18
N VAL A 38 5.11 2.21 0.12
CA VAL A 38 4.55 3.43 0.73
C VAL A 38 3.79 3.01 1.98
N LEU A 39 4.16 3.58 3.11
CA LEU A 39 3.43 3.44 4.36
C LEU A 39 2.24 4.39 4.36
N THR A 40 1.14 3.96 4.95
CA THR A 40 -0.09 4.75 5.01
C THR A 40 -0.91 4.40 6.24
N THR A 41 -1.95 5.19 6.51
CA THR A 41 -2.98 4.86 7.49
C THR A 41 -4.30 4.46 6.84
N PHE A 42 -5.29 4.11 7.66
CA PHE A 42 -6.67 3.83 7.28
C PHE A 42 -7.64 4.29 8.38
N LEU A 43 -8.94 4.30 8.09
CA LEU A 43 -9.92 4.71 9.08
C LEU A 43 -10.05 3.66 10.20
N GLY A 44 -9.66 4.02 11.42
CA GLY A 44 -9.87 3.20 12.61
C GLY A 44 -8.94 3.60 13.75
N ASP A 45 -9.42 3.50 14.99
CA ASP A 45 -8.69 3.99 16.17
C ASP A 45 -7.32 3.35 16.32
N GLU A 46 -7.22 2.08 15.95
CA GLU A 46 -6.03 1.25 16.06
C GLU A 46 -5.11 1.31 14.84
N ALA A 47 -5.41 2.14 13.83
CA ALA A 47 -4.55 2.32 12.67
C ALA A 47 -3.23 3.00 13.06
N ARG A 48 -2.11 2.53 12.49
CA ARG A 48 -0.83 3.21 12.61
C ARG A 48 -0.87 4.53 11.86
N LYS A 49 -0.28 5.57 12.45
CA LYS A 49 -0.02 6.87 11.82
C LYS A 49 1.46 7.01 11.50
N GLU A 50 1.86 8.14 10.92
CA GLU A 50 3.25 8.41 10.57
C GLU A 50 4.19 8.22 11.77
N GLU A 51 3.81 8.73 12.94
CA GLU A 51 4.60 8.64 14.16
C GLU A 51 4.85 7.19 14.62
N ASP A 52 3.92 6.26 14.33
CA ASP A 52 4.06 4.85 14.66
C ASP A 52 5.08 4.13 13.76
N TYR A 53 5.51 4.77 12.67
CA TYR A 53 6.48 4.27 11.71
C TYR A 53 7.85 4.95 11.82
N ALA A 54 8.10 5.74 12.87
CA ALA A 54 9.33 6.54 13.00
C ALA A 54 10.63 5.74 12.73
N LEU A 55 10.69 4.48 13.17
CA LEU A 55 11.85 3.58 12.96
C LEU A 55 12.10 3.20 11.50
N PHE A 56 11.13 3.43 10.61
CA PHE A 56 11.19 3.06 9.20
C PHE A 56 11.16 4.27 8.25
N SER A 57 11.10 5.49 8.80
CA SER A 57 10.98 6.74 8.04
C SER A 57 12.13 7.01 7.06
N SER A 58 13.32 6.46 7.33
CA SER A 58 14.47 6.56 6.42
C SER A 58 14.41 5.56 5.26
N GLN A 59 13.53 4.55 5.32
CA GLN A 59 13.44 3.46 4.34
C GLN A 59 12.20 3.55 3.46
N PHE A 60 11.10 4.07 4.00
CA PHE A 60 9.83 4.12 3.30
C PHE A 60 9.23 5.52 3.39
N SER A 61 8.60 5.95 2.30
CA SER A 61 7.77 7.15 2.29
C SER A 61 6.47 6.88 3.06
N TYR A 62 5.89 7.95 3.59
CA TYR A 62 4.58 7.93 4.22
C TYR A 62 3.61 8.81 3.44
N GLN A 63 2.38 8.34 3.24
CA GLN A 63 1.28 9.11 2.70
C GLN A 63 0.05 8.88 3.58
N GLU A 64 -0.49 9.92 4.22
CA GLU A 64 -1.66 9.80 5.11
C GLU A 64 -2.90 9.29 4.34
N ASP A 65 -3.18 9.88 3.17
CA ASP A 65 -4.29 9.47 2.31
C ASP A 65 -3.89 8.33 1.38
N TRP A 66 -4.18 7.09 1.81
CA TRP A 66 -3.93 5.89 1.01
C TRP A 66 -4.62 5.90 -0.36
N LYS A 67 -5.73 6.63 -0.54
CA LYS A 67 -6.42 6.71 -1.83
C LYS A 67 -5.63 7.56 -2.81
N MET A 68 -5.04 8.66 -2.33
CA MET A 68 -4.11 9.45 -3.14
C MET A 68 -2.90 8.63 -3.54
N ALA A 69 -2.31 7.88 -2.60
CA ALA A 69 -1.18 7.01 -2.90
C ALA A 69 -1.54 5.94 -3.95
N LEU A 70 -2.70 5.30 -3.82
CA LEU A 70 -3.21 4.32 -4.78
C LEU A 70 -3.45 4.97 -6.15
N HIS A 71 -4.02 6.17 -6.18
CA HIS A 71 -4.25 6.89 -7.42
C HIS A 71 -2.93 7.20 -8.14
N SER A 72 -1.92 7.65 -7.41
CA SER A 72 -0.57 7.85 -7.96
C SER A 72 0.00 6.56 -8.55
N PHE A 73 -0.09 5.43 -7.85
CA PHE A 73 0.35 4.15 -8.39
C PHE A 73 -0.40 3.75 -9.66
N LEU A 74 -1.73 3.92 -9.70
CA LEU A 74 -2.54 3.60 -10.88
C LEU A 74 -2.21 4.51 -12.08
N LEU A 75 -1.86 5.79 -11.84
CA LEU A 75 -1.50 6.73 -12.89
C LEU A 75 -0.11 6.46 -13.46
N TYR A 76 0.90 6.28 -12.59
CA TYR A 76 2.31 6.21 -12.97
C TYR A 76 2.79 4.79 -13.27
N HIS A 77 2.12 3.74 -12.77
CA HIS A 77 2.56 2.34 -12.88
C HIS A 77 1.49 1.45 -13.52
N LYS A 78 0.94 1.87 -14.66
CA LYS A 78 -0.22 1.24 -15.35
C LYS A 78 -0.12 -0.26 -15.65
N ASN A 79 1.09 -0.84 -15.67
CA ASN A 79 1.33 -2.25 -15.97
C ASN A 79 1.95 -3.04 -14.80
N ALA A 80 2.11 -2.42 -13.64
CA ALA A 80 2.70 -3.05 -12.48
C ALA A 80 1.64 -3.73 -11.61
N TRP A 81 2.09 -4.63 -10.74
CA TRP A 81 1.24 -5.14 -9.67
C TRP A 81 1.22 -4.14 -8.51
N ILE A 82 0.03 -3.83 -8.03
CA ILE A 82 -0.15 -3.02 -6.82
C ILE A 82 -0.67 -3.94 -5.72
N LEU A 83 0.09 -4.05 -4.64
CA LEU A 83 -0.26 -4.83 -3.47
C LEU A 83 -0.76 -3.92 -2.35
N LEU A 84 -2.00 -4.12 -1.91
CA LEU A 84 -2.58 -3.44 -0.77
C LEU A 84 -2.58 -4.42 0.42
N THR A 85 -1.78 -4.15 1.45
CA THR A 85 -1.54 -5.13 2.53
C THR A 85 -1.25 -4.48 3.90
N GLY A 86 -1.08 -5.32 4.93
CA GLY A 86 -0.65 -4.93 6.29
C GLY A 86 -1.70 -5.18 7.38
N SER A 87 -2.98 -5.07 7.05
CA SER A 87 -4.09 -5.43 7.95
C SER A 87 -5.35 -5.81 7.18
N ARG A 88 -6.22 -6.61 7.83
CA ARG A 88 -7.50 -7.02 7.26
C ARG A 88 -8.45 -5.84 7.13
N GLU A 89 -8.46 -4.94 8.11
CA GLU A 89 -9.30 -3.76 8.17
C GLU A 89 -8.98 -2.82 6.99
N PHE A 90 -7.70 -2.56 6.73
CA PHE A 90 -7.27 -1.82 5.54
C PHE A 90 -7.67 -2.53 4.25
N ALA A 91 -7.39 -3.83 4.11
CA ALA A 91 -7.73 -4.58 2.92
C ALA A 91 -9.24 -4.56 2.61
N ASN A 92 -10.09 -4.58 3.65
CA ASN A 92 -11.54 -4.46 3.51
C ASN A 92 -11.96 -3.07 3.02
N GLN A 93 -11.38 -1.99 3.56
CA GLN A 93 -11.65 -0.63 3.10
C GLN A 93 -11.19 -0.42 1.65
N ALA A 94 -10.00 -0.91 1.32
CA ALA A 94 -9.46 -0.88 -0.03
C ALA A 94 -10.35 -1.64 -1.02
N ARG A 95 -10.77 -2.87 -0.67
CA ARG A 95 -11.69 -3.67 -1.49
C ARG A 95 -13.01 -2.95 -1.75
N LYS A 96 -13.57 -2.32 -0.71
CA LYS A 96 -14.81 -1.54 -0.83
C LYS A 96 -14.64 -0.38 -1.80
N TYR A 97 -13.59 0.41 -1.62
CA TYR A 97 -13.27 1.55 -2.50
C TYR A 97 -13.02 1.13 -3.95
N LEU A 98 -12.25 0.07 -4.18
CA LEU A 98 -11.97 -0.46 -5.51
C LEU A 98 -13.26 -0.84 -6.25
N LYS A 99 -14.16 -1.56 -5.57
CA LYS A 99 -15.42 -2.02 -6.17
C LYS A 99 -16.43 -0.90 -6.37
N GLU A 100 -16.63 -0.07 -5.35
CA GLU A 100 -17.74 0.89 -5.33
C GLU A 100 -17.39 2.20 -6.02
N ILE A 101 -16.13 2.66 -5.89
CA ILE A 101 -15.71 3.97 -6.40
C ILE A 101 -14.94 3.82 -7.71
N LEU A 102 -13.91 2.97 -7.74
CA LEU A 102 -13.07 2.81 -8.95
C LEU A 102 -13.67 1.83 -9.97
N LYS A 103 -14.66 1.03 -9.58
CA LYS A 103 -15.30 0.00 -10.43
C LYS A 103 -14.30 -0.99 -11.04
N LEU A 104 -13.29 -1.38 -10.24
CA LEU A 104 -12.27 -2.38 -10.57
C LEU A 104 -12.55 -3.73 -9.92
#